data_AF-A6NWC2-F1
#
_entry.id   AF-A6NWC2-F1
#
_cell.length_a   1.000
_cell.length_b   1.000
_cell.length_c   1.000
_cell.angle_alpha   90.00
_cell.angle_beta   90.00
_cell.angle_gamma   90.00
#
_symmetry.space_group_name_H-M   'P 1'
#
loop_
_entity.id
_entity.type
_entity.pdbx_description
1 polymer ?
#
loop_
_entity_poly.entity_id
_entity_poly.type
_entity_poly.pdbx_seq_one_letter_code
_entity_poly.pdbx_strand_id
1 'polypeptide(L)'
;MSRFQYYSIDNLIRFFLEQGKEGDCWDFKQEWHENIADLIKDIVCFANTVHDENCYLIFGVADNLDITGMQKPRRKQADIIDAISNLMFAGDVYPAVEVKTTVFDGTELDVLTIFNVKNTPIYLKKQYGQMRPGCIYTRIGDKNTPDNGNADMTDIENLWRKRLGLTKPPLEYIYDRLRNKAEWTTSDNGYYNVYRPEYTIEICPNDDDLDAEFYAYAMPNENTSYDELNIKYQTTILDSYQIVVLDGGRLQIPTPTWGFIGHYGYGLHHKYSYKYYICGSKRYKLLQFLYDPQNGDHRYAFMHLQEVVVFYYSDEERLDFEAYIERHQNLLSSTIAEISQFDYITTDTEQKTEIYKERLKVGKAINQILKEWRNTHSST
;
A
#
# COMPACT_ATOMS: atom_id res chain seq x y z
N MET A 1 -5.64 -2.77 5.12
CA MET A 1 -5.36 -2.39 3.72
C MET A 1 -6.63 -2.53 2.91
N SER A 2 -6.86 -1.69 1.89
CA SER A 2 -8.01 -1.88 1.01
C SER A 2 -7.83 -3.17 0.21
N ARG A 3 -8.83 -4.05 0.24
CA ARG A 3 -8.87 -5.34 -0.46
C ARG A 3 -8.76 -5.18 -1.98
N PHE A 4 -9.27 -4.07 -2.51
CA PHE A 4 -9.42 -3.84 -3.94
C PHE A 4 -8.33 -2.97 -4.57
N GLN A 5 -7.42 -2.40 -3.76
CA GLN A 5 -6.43 -1.43 -4.25
C GLN A 5 -5.39 -1.98 -5.25
N TYR A 6 -5.28 -3.30 -5.39
CA TYR A 6 -4.33 -3.97 -6.27
C TYR A 6 -4.97 -4.56 -7.52
N TYR A 7 -6.28 -4.42 -7.69
CA TYR A 7 -6.95 -4.93 -8.87
C TYR A 7 -7.02 -3.83 -9.93
N SER A 8 -6.71 -4.19 -11.18
CA SER A 8 -7.11 -3.37 -12.31
C SER A 8 -8.63 -3.20 -12.32
N ILE A 9 -9.11 -2.08 -12.88
CA ILE A 9 -10.55 -1.80 -12.95
C ILE A 9 -11.31 -2.95 -13.64
N ASP A 10 -10.76 -3.52 -14.71
CA ASP A 10 -11.42 -4.61 -15.42
C ASP A 10 -11.53 -5.88 -14.53
N ASN A 11 -10.49 -6.18 -13.75
CA ASN A 11 -10.55 -7.29 -12.80
C ASN A 11 -11.55 -7.03 -11.66
N LEU A 12 -11.70 -5.76 -11.22
CA LEU A 12 -12.73 -5.38 -10.25
C LEU A 12 -14.14 -5.57 -10.81
N ILE A 13 -14.40 -5.07 -12.02
CA ILE A 13 -15.70 -5.21 -12.69
C ILE A 13 -16.06 -6.68 -12.81
N ARG A 14 -15.12 -7.51 -13.30
CA ARG A 14 -15.32 -8.97 -13.41
C ARG A 14 -15.65 -9.59 -12.05
N PHE A 15 -14.87 -9.29 -11.02
CA PHE A 15 -15.09 -9.80 -9.67
C PHE A 15 -16.47 -9.40 -9.11
N PHE A 16 -16.90 -8.16 -9.31
CA PHE A 16 -18.20 -7.67 -8.83
C PHE A 16 -19.37 -8.30 -9.58
N LEU A 17 -19.28 -8.46 -10.89
CA LEU A 17 -20.29 -9.16 -11.70
C LEU A 17 -20.43 -10.63 -11.26
N GLU A 18 -19.32 -11.29 -10.99
CA GLU A 18 -19.29 -12.68 -10.49
C GLU A 18 -19.94 -12.84 -9.11
N GLN A 19 -20.06 -11.77 -8.30
CA GLN A 19 -20.80 -11.85 -7.04
C GLN A 19 -22.31 -12.02 -7.26
N GLY A 20 -22.82 -11.67 -8.44
CA GLY A 20 -24.24 -11.79 -8.81
C GLY A 20 -25.18 -10.89 -8.01
N LYS A 21 -24.66 -9.88 -7.31
CA LYS A 21 -25.42 -8.91 -6.51
C LYS A 21 -24.63 -7.63 -6.28
N GLU A 22 -25.32 -6.56 -5.91
CA GLU A 22 -24.71 -5.36 -5.34
C GLU A 22 -24.16 -5.61 -3.93
N GLY A 23 -23.30 -4.72 -3.45
CA GLY A 23 -22.69 -4.84 -2.14
C GLY A 23 -22.38 -3.50 -1.47
N ASP A 24 -21.68 -3.60 -0.33
CA ASP A 24 -21.35 -2.44 0.51
C ASP A 24 -20.50 -1.39 -0.21
N CYS A 25 -19.64 -1.84 -1.15
CA CYS A 25 -18.67 -0.99 -1.84
C CYS A 25 -18.87 -0.95 -3.36
N TRP A 26 -19.91 -1.56 -3.92
CA TRP A 26 -20.23 -1.41 -5.34
C TRP A 26 -21.73 -1.39 -5.60
N ASP A 27 -22.10 -0.70 -6.67
CA ASP A 27 -23.46 -0.63 -7.21
C ASP A 27 -23.39 -0.52 -8.74
N PHE A 28 -24.36 -1.12 -9.42
CA PHE A 28 -24.47 -1.15 -10.87
C PHE A 28 -25.63 -0.26 -11.31
N LYS A 29 -25.40 0.55 -12.33
CA LYS A 29 -26.44 1.38 -12.93
C LYS A 29 -26.35 1.29 -14.44
N GLN A 30 -27.49 1.24 -15.12
CA GLN A 30 -27.45 1.24 -16.58
C GLN A 30 -27.02 2.62 -17.12
N GLU A 31 -27.52 3.68 -16.49
CA GLU A 31 -27.32 5.06 -16.92
C GLU A 31 -26.90 5.95 -15.75
N TRP A 32 -26.23 7.07 -16.07
CA TRP A 32 -26.00 8.13 -15.09
C TRP A 32 -27.32 8.68 -14.54
N HIS A 33 -27.33 9.10 -13.27
CA HIS A 33 -28.49 9.77 -12.68
C HIS A 33 -28.88 11.00 -13.49
N GLU A 34 -30.17 11.17 -13.74
CA GLU A 34 -30.71 12.36 -14.42
C GLU A 34 -30.51 13.61 -13.56
N ASN A 35 -30.78 13.50 -12.26
CA ASN A 35 -30.56 14.55 -11.29
C ASN A 35 -29.22 14.38 -10.58
N ILE A 36 -28.40 15.43 -10.58
CA ILE A 36 -27.12 15.45 -9.88
C ILE A 36 -27.28 15.27 -8.36
N ALA A 37 -28.42 15.68 -7.79
CA ALA A 37 -28.68 15.53 -6.37
C ALA A 37 -28.71 14.05 -5.93
N ASP A 38 -29.25 13.16 -6.77
CA ASP A 38 -29.34 11.73 -6.49
C ASP A 38 -27.96 11.08 -6.55
N LEU A 39 -27.15 11.45 -7.56
CA LEU A 39 -25.76 10.99 -7.64
C LEU A 39 -24.94 11.44 -6.42
N ILE A 40 -25.09 12.70 -6.01
CA ILE A 40 -24.39 13.24 -4.84
C ILE A 40 -24.82 12.50 -3.57
N LYS A 41 -26.11 12.17 -3.43
CA LYS A 41 -26.58 11.37 -2.31
C LYS A 41 -25.91 9.99 -2.29
N ASP A 42 -25.83 9.31 -3.44
CA ASP A 42 -25.14 8.01 -3.55
C ASP A 42 -23.66 8.17 -3.17
N ILE A 43 -22.96 9.20 -3.65
CA ILE A 43 -21.57 9.50 -3.27
C ILE A 43 -21.43 9.72 -1.76
N VAL A 44 -22.33 10.48 -1.12
CA VAL A 44 -22.29 10.72 0.33
C VAL A 44 -22.52 9.42 1.11
N CYS A 45 -23.46 8.58 0.70
CA CYS A 45 -23.71 7.28 1.31
C CYS A 45 -22.47 6.37 1.23
N PHE A 46 -21.84 6.28 0.05
CA PHE A 46 -20.62 5.49 -0.15
C PHE A 46 -19.39 6.05 0.59
N ALA A 47 -19.29 7.37 0.70
CA ALA A 47 -18.25 8.01 1.51
C ALA A 47 -18.43 7.73 3.01
N ASN A 48 -19.68 7.54 3.46
CA ASN A 48 -20.06 7.19 4.83
C ASN A 48 -20.22 5.67 5.02
N THR A 49 -19.18 4.92 4.67
CA THR A 49 -19.10 3.48 4.95
C THR A 49 -18.20 3.20 6.14
N VAL A 50 -18.50 2.15 6.91
CA VAL A 50 -17.72 1.75 8.10
C VAL A 50 -16.41 1.04 7.72
N HIS A 51 -16.38 0.39 6.54
CA HIS A 51 -15.17 -0.23 6.02
C HIS A 51 -14.18 0.79 5.45
N ASP A 52 -12.93 0.36 5.23
CA ASP A 52 -11.87 1.21 4.71
C ASP A 52 -11.61 1.06 3.19
N GLU A 53 -12.57 0.46 2.47
CA GLU A 53 -12.52 0.27 1.02
C GLU A 53 -12.99 1.51 0.24
N ASN A 54 -12.41 1.70 -0.95
CA ASN A 54 -13.01 2.57 -1.96
C ASN A 54 -14.33 1.94 -2.44
N CYS A 55 -15.24 2.79 -2.89
CA CYS A 55 -16.53 2.36 -3.42
C CYS A 55 -16.66 2.68 -4.91
N TYR A 56 -17.51 1.94 -5.61
CA TYR A 56 -17.60 1.98 -7.07
C TYR A 56 -19.06 2.07 -7.52
N LEU A 57 -19.41 3.11 -8.30
CA LEU A 57 -20.60 3.08 -9.14
C LEU A 57 -20.18 2.71 -10.56
N ILE A 58 -20.71 1.61 -11.09
CA ILE A 58 -20.38 1.10 -12.42
C ILE A 58 -21.58 1.33 -13.33
N PHE A 59 -21.38 2.19 -14.34
CA PHE A 59 -22.40 2.59 -15.29
C PHE A 59 -22.31 1.82 -16.60
N GLY A 60 -23.45 1.52 -17.21
CA GLY A 60 -23.57 0.69 -18.42
C GLY A 60 -23.89 -0.78 -18.15
N VAL A 61 -24.28 -1.10 -16.92
CA VAL A 61 -24.70 -2.45 -16.50
C VAL A 61 -26.16 -2.39 -16.09
N ALA A 62 -27.01 -3.22 -16.70
CA ALA A 62 -28.44 -3.27 -16.40
C ALA A 62 -28.72 -3.94 -15.05
N ASP A 63 -29.93 -3.78 -14.51
CA ASP A 63 -30.34 -4.33 -13.20
C ASP A 63 -30.20 -5.86 -13.12
N ASN A 64 -30.27 -6.55 -14.26
CA ASN A 64 -30.06 -8.00 -14.37
C ASN A 64 -28.58 -8.39 -14.53
N LEU A 65 -27.66 -7.44 -14.35
CA LEU A 65 -26.21 -7.56 -14.49
C LEU A 65 -25.71 -7.77 -15.93
N ASP A 66 -26.57 -7.54 -16.93
CA ASP A 66 -26.13 -7.56 -18.33
C ASP A 66 -25.34 -6.31 -18.68
N ILE A 67 -24.20 -6.51 -19.35
CA ILE A 67 -23.36 -5.44 -19.88
C ILE A 67 -24.03 -4.91 -21.15
N THR A 68 -24.64 -3.73 -21.04
CA THR A 68 -25.43 -3.12 -22.13
C THR A 68 -24.83 -1.82 -22.65
N GLY A 69 -23.92 -1.22 -21.89
CA GLY A 69 -23.42 0.12 -22.14
C GLY A 69 -24.47 1.19 -21.83
N MET A 70 -24.09 2.45 -22.04
CA MET A 70 -24.98 3.60 -21.84
C MET A 70 -25.50 4.13 -23.18
N GLN A 71 -26.75 4.59 -23.18
CA GLN A 71 -27.36 5.29 -24.31
C GLN A 71 -27.48 6.79 -24.07
N LYS A 72 -27.53 7.22 -22.79
CA LYS A 72 -27.61 8.64 -22.44
C LYS A 72 -26.23 9.30 -22.43
N PRO A 73 -26.16 10.65 -22.50
CA PRO A 73 -24.89 11.37 -22.41
C PRO A 73 -24.14 11.07 -21.10
N ARG A 74 -22.84 10.83 -21.22
CA ARG A 74 -21.94 10.61 -20.07
C ARG A 74 -21.71 11.89 -19.28
N ARG A 75 -21.38 11.75 -18.00
CA ARG A 75 -21.01 12.88 -17.12
C ARG A 75 -19.50 13.06 -17.06
N LYS A 76 -19.06 14.31 -16.93
CA LYS A 76 -17.63 14.62 -16.74
C LYS A 76 -17.31 14.68 -15.25
N GLN A 77 -16.13 14.21 -14.88
CA GLN A 77 -15.63 14.30 -13.51
C GLN A 77 -15.66 15.74 -12.96
N ALA A 78 -15.33 16.73 -13.79
CA ALA A 78 -15.33 18.14 -13.40
C ALA A 78 -16.70 18.61 -12.90
N ASP A 79 -17.79 18.16 -13.52
CA ASP A 79 -19.15 18.53 -13.12
C ASP A 79 -19.51 17.97 -11.73
N ILE A 80 -19.03 16.76 -11.43
CA ILE A 80 -19.24 16.09 -10.13
C ILE A 80 -18.41 16.80 -9.05
N ILE A 81 -17.14 17.10 -9.34
CA ILE A 81 -16.26 17.82 -8.41
C ILE A 81 -16.82 19.21 -8.12
N ASP A 82 -17.27 19.94 -9.13
CA ASP A 82 -17.89 21.26 -8.95
C ASP A 82 -19.14 21.16 -8.06
N ALA A 83 -20.02 20.20 -8.33
CA ALA A 83 -21.20 19.95 -7.50
C ALA A 83 -20.84 19.66 -6.04
N ILE A 84 -19.85 18.80 -5.77
CA ILE A 84 -19.37 18.49 -4.42
C ILE A 84 -18.77 19.73 -3.73
N SER A 85 -17.96 20.51 -4.46
CA SER A 85 -17.26 21.69 -3.92
C SER A 85 -18.22 22.81 -3.50
N ASN A 86 -19.37 22.91 -4.16
CA ASN A 86 -20.43 23.86 -3.83
C ASN A 86 -21.25 23.48 -2.59
N LEU A 87 -21.04 22.27 -2.03
CA LEU A 87 -21.69 21.82 -0.80
C LEU A 87 -20.97 22.34 0.44
N MET A 88 -21.73 22.52 1.53
CA MET A 88 -21.19 22.90 2.82
C MET A 88 -21.16 21.68 3.75
N PHE A 89 -20.04 20.96 3.79
CA PHE A 89 -19.86 19.84 4.72
C PHE A 89 -19.46 20.31 6.12
N ALA A 90 -19.82 19.51 7.13
CA ALA A 90 -19.35 19.70 8.49
C ALA A 90 -17.93 19.17 8.67
N GLY A 91 -17.07 19.98 9.30
CA GLY A 91 -15.64 19.66 9.45
C GLY A 91 -14.81 19.79 8.18
N ASP A 92 -15.40 20.34 7.11
CA ASP A 92 -14.74 20.67 5.83
C ASP A 92 -14.03 19.45 5.19
N VAL A 93 -14.63 18.26 5.39
CA VAL A 93 -14.21 17.00 4.78
C VAL A 93 -15.10 16.73 3.56
N TYR A 94 -14.49 16.71 2.38
CA TYR A 94 -15.17 16.51 1.11
C TYR A 94 -14.82 15.11 0.55
N PRO A 95 -15.80 14.35 0.04
CA PRO A 95 -15.52 13.08 -0.62
C PRO A 95 -14.74 13.32 -1.91
N ALA A 96 -13.66 12.56 -2.10
CA ALA A 96 -12.89 12.57 -3.33
C ALA A 96 -13.43 11.51 -4.29
N VAL A 97 -13.48 11.83 -5.58
CA VAL A 97 -13.99 10.93 -6.62
C VAL A 97 -13.12 10.95 -7.87
N GLU A 98 -13.14 9.85 -8.62
CA GLU A 98 -12.51 9.71 -9.94
C GLU A 98 -13.49 9.03 -10.90
N VAL A 99 -13.57 9.50 -12.15
CA VAL A 99 -14.32 8.85 -13.22
C VAL A 99 -13.36 8.30 -14.25
N LYS A 100 -13.45 6.99 -14.52
CA LYS A 100 -12.68 6.33 -15.58
C LYS A 100 -13.61 5.55 -16.50
N THR A 101 -13.52 5.82 -17.80
CA THR A 101 -14.16 5.00 -18.82
C THR A 101 -13.23 3.85 -19.18
N THR A 102 -13.76 2.62 -19.21
CA THR A 102 -13.04 1.41 -19.64
C THR A 102 -13.85 0.65 -20.67
N VAL A 103 -13.17 -0.16 -21.50
CA VAL A 103 -13.81 -1.08 -22.44
C VAL A 103 -13.79 -2.47 -21.83
N PHE A 104 -14.94 -2.94 -21.35
CA PHE A 104 -15.10 -4.26 -20.75
C PHE A 104 -15.96 -5.15 -21.64
N ASP A 105 -15.43 -6.32 -22.02
CA ASP A 105 -16.06 -7.26 -22.97
C ASP A 105 -16.58 -6.57 -24.25
N GLY A 106 -15.79 -5.63 -24.78
CA GLY A 106 -16.10 -4.87 -26.01
C GLY A 106 -17.12 -3.74 -25.83
N THR A 107 -17.59 -3.47 -24.61
CA THR A 107 -18.57 -2.43 -24.30
C THR A 107 -17.94 -1.35 -23.41
N GLU A 108 -18.22 -0.09 -23.69
CA GLU A 108 -17.73 1.02 -22.87
C GLU A 108 -18.57 1.20 -21.61
N LEU A 109 -17.91 1.18 -20.47
CA LEU A 109 -18.47 1.39 -19.14
C LEU A 109 -17.80 2.59 -18.48
N ASP A 110 -18.55 3.35 -17.68
CA ASP A 110 -17.97 4.38 -16.80
C ASP A 110 -17.89 3.83 -15.38
N VAL A 111 -16.75 4.00 -14.74
CA VAL A 111 -16.53 3.65 -13.33
C VAL A 111 -16.28 4.93 -12.55
N LEU A 112 -17.21 5.27 -11.66
CA LEU A 112 -17.00 6.31 -10.66
C LEU A 112 -16.47 5.66 -9.38
N THR A 113 -15.22 5.95 -9.06
CA THR A 113 -14.59 5.57 -7.80
C THR A 113 -14.83 6.67 -6.77
N ILE A 114 -15.40 6.31 -5.63
CA ILE A 114 -15.51 7.15 -4.43
C ILE A 114 -14.43 6.68 -3.45
N PHE A 115 -13.44 7.55 -3.18
CA PHE A 115 -12.33 7.18 -2.33
C PHE A 115 -12.75 7.10 -0.86
N ASN A 116 -12.21 6.11 -0.14
CA ASN A 116 -12.49 5.93 1.29
C ASN A 116 -12.18 7.22 2.08
N VAL A 117 -13.19 7.72 2.80
CA VAL A 117 -13.04 8.85 3.71
C VAL A 117 -12.71 8.31 5.11
N LYS A 118 -11.51 8.59 5.62
CA LYS A 118 -11.11 8.19 6.98
C LYS A 118 -11.85 8.98 8.07
N ASN A 119 -12.20 10.23 7.77
CA ASN A 119 -12.79 11.18 8.73
C ASN A 119 -14.33 11.19 8.68
N THR A 120 -14.95 10.03 8.59
CA THR A 120 -16.42 9.87 8.66
C THR A 120 -16.98 10.11 10.08
N PRO A 121 -18.27 10.41 10.26
CA PRO A 121 -19.23 10.72 9.22
C PRO A 121 -18.94 12.08 8.56
N ILE A 122 -19.19 12.17 7.25
CA ILE A 122 -19.39 13.43 6.54
C ILE A 122 -20.89 13.72 6.49
N TYR A 123 -21.27 14.97 6.67
CA TYR A 123 -22.68 15.38 6.63
C TYR A 123 -22.77 16.87 6.30
N LEU A 124 -23.92 17.30 5.81
CA LEU A 124 -24.12 18.65 5.31
C LEU A 124 -24.53 19.62 6.42
N LYS A 125 -24.02 20.85 6.37
CA LYS A 125 -24.44 22.02 7.17
C LYS A 125 -25.69 22.70 6.59
N LYS A 126 -25.96 22.50 5.30
CA LYS A 126 -27.13 23.05 4.59
C LYS A 126 -27.84 21.96 3.81
N GLN A 127 -29.13 22.17 3.56
CA GLN A 127 -29.93 21.22 2.81
C GLN A 127 -29.45 21.17 1.36
N TYR A 128 -29.39 19.97 0.79
CA TYR A 128 -29.11 19.76 -0.63
C TYR A 128 -30.00 18.62 -1.15
N GLY A 129 -30.84 18.92 -2.14
CA GLY A 129 -31.92 18.02 -2.54
C GLY A 129 -32.77 17.59 -1.33
N GLN A 130 -32.89 16.28 -1.13
CA GLN A 130 -33.62 15.68 -0.01
C GLN A 130 -32.72 15.30 1.19
N MET A 131 -31.43 15.68 1.16
CA MET A 131 -30.52 15.47 2.28
C MET A 131 -30.63 16.64 3.28
N ARG A 132 -31.02 16.31 4.51
CA ARG A 132 -31.23 17.30 5.58
C ARG A 132 -29.92 17.67 6.28
N PRO A 133 -29.76 18.93 6.71
CA PRO A 133 -28.62 19.35 7.51
C PRO A 133 -28.47 18.51 8.78
N GLY A 134 -27.24 18.13 9.12
CA GLY A 134 -26.93 17.38 10.34
C GLY A 134 -27.32 15.89 10.33
N CYS A 135 -28.03 15.42 9.31
CA CYS A 135 -28.31 14.00 9.12
C CYS A 135 -27.15 13.30 8.43
N ILE A 136 -26.88 12.08 8.86
CA ILE A 136 -25.86 11.18 8.33
C ILE A 136 -26.56 10.21 7.40
N TYR A 137 -26.05 10.10 6.17
CA TYR A 137 -26.54 9.20 5.15
C TYR A 137 -25.46 8.16 4.88
N THR A 138 -25.77 6.88 5.06
CA THR A 138 -24.88 5.73 4.91
C THR A 138 -25.38 4.78 3.84
N ARG A 139 -24.48 3.89 3.38
CA ARG A 139 -24.83 2.66 2.66
C ARG A 139 -24.58 1.43 3.55
N ILE A 140 -25.52 0.49 3.54
CA ILE A 140 -25.40 -0.83 4.17
C ILE A 140 -25.92 -1.86 3.18
N GLY A 141 -25.06 -2.77 2.74
CA GLY A 141 -25.32 -3.69 1.65
C GLY A 141 -25.64 -2.92 0.38
N ASP A 142 -26.80 -3.21 -0.19
CA ASP A 142 -27.38 -2.58 -1.37
C ASP A 142 -28.25 -1.34 -1.03
N LYS A 143 -28.36 -0.96 0.25
CA LYS A 143 -29.33 0.06 0.70
C LYS A 143 -28.67 1.34 1.15
N ASN A 144 -29.10 2.44 0.56
CA ASN A 144 -28.79 3.80 1.01
C ASN A 144 -29.81 4.29 2.03
N THR A 145 -29.38 5.17 2.93
CA THR A 145 -30.29 5.86 3.86
C THR A 145 -31.40 6.59 3.07
N PRO A 146 -32.70 6.41 3.41
CA PRO A 146 -33.80 7.04 2.69
C PRO A 146 -33.74 8.58 2.68
N ASP A 147 -34.38 9.17 1.69
CA ASP A 147 -34.57 10.63 1.63
C ASP A 147 -35.25 11.16 2.88
N ASN A 148 -34.85 12.36 3.31
CA ASN A 148 -35.36 12.96 4.55
C ASN A 148 -35.21 12.05 5.78
N GLY A 149 -34.31 11.05 5.74
CA GLY A 149 -34.02 10.12 6.82
C GLY A 149 -32.82 10.54 7.67
N ASN A 150 -32.26 9.55 8.36
CA ASN A 150 -30.97 9.57 9.05
C ASN A 150 -30.52 8.10 9.20
N ALA A 151 -29.22 7.86 9.23
CA ALA A 151 -28.67 6.54 9.53
C ALA A 151 -29.07 6.07 10.94
N ASP A 152 -29.06 4.76 11.17
CA ASP A 152 -29.29 4.21 12.50
C ASP A 152 -28.17 4.64 13.46
N MET A 153 -28.49 4.73 14.76
CA MET A 153 -27.51 5.13 15.78
C MET A 153 -26.28 4.21 15.77
N THR A 154 -26.47 2.91 15.50
CA THR A 154 -25.38 1.93 15.45
C THR A 154 -24.36 2.29 14.36
N ASP A 155 -24.85 2.67 13.18
CA ASP A 155 -23.98 3.05 12.05
C ASP A 155 -23.31 4.39 12.31
N ILE A 156 -24.04 5.35 12.88
CA ILE A 156 -23.49 6.64 13.29
C ILE A 156 -22.33 6.43 14.28
N GLU A 157 -22.53 5.60 15.30
CA GLU A 157 -21.48 5.27 16.28
C GLU A 157 -20.27 4.63 15.57
N ASN A 158 -20.49 3.67 14.67
CA ASN A 158 -19.41 3.01 13.95
C ASN A 158 -18.61 3.96 13.06
N LEU A 159 -19.25 4.94 12.41
CA LEU A 159 -18.53 5.97 11.64
C LEU A 159 -17.68 6.86 12.55
N TRP A 160 -18.17 7.23 13.74
CA TRP A 160 -17.37 7.96 14.72
C TRP A 160 -16.21 7.13 15.25
N ARG A 161 -16.44 5.84 15.52
CA ARG A 161 -15.38 4.90 15.87
C ARG A 161 -14.32 4.84 14.77
N LYS A 162 -14.72 4.80 13.49
CA LYS A 162 -13.79 4.84 12.34
C LYS A 162 -12.94 6.11 12.34
N ARG A 163 -13.54 7.29 12.47
CA ARG A 163 -12.79 8.56 12.56
C ARG A 163 -11.84 8.61 13.75
N LEU A 164 -12.22 8.02 14.88
CA LEU A 164 -11.38 7.93 16.06
C LEU A 164 -10.36 6.77 16.00
N GLY A 165 -10.36 5.98 14.93
CA GLY A 165 -9.47 4.83 14.74
C GLY A 165 -9.80 3.61 15.61
N LEU A 166 -11.00 3.55 16.18
CA LEU A 166 -11.48 2.52 17.11
C LEU A 166 -12.12 1.30 16.42
N THR A 167 -12.13 1.28 15.09
CA THR A 167 -12.58 0.12 14.28
C THR A 167 -11.40 -0.73 13.79
N LYS A 168 -10.16 -0.26 13.93
CA LYS A 168 -8.97 -0.98 13.47
C LYS A 168 -8.38 -1.86 14.56
N PRO A 169 -7.92 -3.08 14.22
CA PRO A 169 -7.08 -3.85 15.12
C PRO A 169 -5.84 -3.04 15.54
N PRO A 170 -5.35 -3.16 16.79
CA PRO A 170 -4.21 -2.40 17.30
C PRO A 170 -2.99 -2.41 16.38
N LEU A 171 -2.65 -3.57 15.79
CA LEU A 171 -1.50 -3.71 14.90
C LEU A 171 -1.62 -2.83 13.65
N GLU A 172 -2.78 -2.84 12.99
CA GLU A 172 -3.01 -2.03 11.79
C GLU A 172 -3.03 -0.54 12.13
N TYR A 173 -3.56 -0.17 13.31
CA TYR A 173 -3.50 1.20 13.80
C TYR A 173 -2.04 1.66 14.00
N ILE A 174 -1.20 0.84 14.63
CA ILE A 174 0.23 1.15 14.83
C ILE A 174 0.92 1.42 13.49
N TYR A 175 0.75 0.54 12.51
CA TYR A 175 1.32 0.72 11.17
C TYR A 175 0.87 2.00 10.47
N ASP A 176 -0.39 2.40 10.64
CA ASP A 176 -0.92 3.64 10.07
C ASP A 176 -0.34 4.90 10.74
N ARG A 177 0.11 4.79 12.00
CA ARG A 177 0.73 5.88 12.77
C ARG A 177 2.25 5.95 12.62
N LEU A 178 2.93 4.90 12.17
CA LEU A 178 4.38 4.93 11.91
C LEU A 178 4.80 6.04 10.92
N ARG A 179 3.92 6.40 9.98
CA ARG A 179 4.20 7.50 9.03
C ARG A 179 4.32 8.88 9.69
N ASN A 180 3.73 9.06 10.88
CA ASN A 180 3.75 10.34 11.60
C ASN A 180 4.71 10.23 12.80
N LYS A 181 6.01 10.38 12.53
CA LYS A 181 7.06 10.23 13.55
C LYS A 181 6.89 11.17 14.75
N ALA A 182 6.25 12.33 14.58
CA ALA A 182 5.99 13.27 15.67
C ALA A 182 5.00 12.73 16.71
N GLU A 183 4.22 11.68 16.39
CA GLU A 183 3.36 11.00 17.36
C GLU A 183 4.11 9.95 18.18
N TRP A 184 5.41 9.75 17.94
CA TRP A 184 6.23 8.76 18.63
C TRP A 184 7.35 9.43 19.41
N THR A 185 7.66 8.88 20.58
CA THR A 185 8.75 9.34 21.44
C THR A 185 9.60 8.16 21.85
N THR A 186 10.90 8.37 21.99
CA THR A 186 11.85 7.35 22.43
C THR A 186 11.61 6.97 23.88
N SER A 187 11.69 5.67 24.19
CA SER A 187 11.84 5.11 25.53
C SER A 187 13.23 4.47 25.66
N ASP A 188 13.55 3.94 26.85
CA ASP A 188 14.85 3.31 27.12
C ASP A 188 15.22 2.24 26.09
N ASN A 189 14.25 1.42 25.67
CA ASN A 189 14.44 0.30 24.75
C ASN A 189 13.57 0.41 23.48
N GLY A 190 13.32 1.61 22.96
CA GLY A 190 12.58 1.79 21.71
C GLY A 190 11.69 3.03 21.67
N TYR A 191 10.40 2.85 21.38
CA TYR A 191 9.45 3.94 21.13
C TYR A 191 8.07 3.66 21.72
N TYR A 192 7.33 4.72 22.04
CA TYR A 192 5.91 4.66 22.36
C TYR A 192 5.14 5.79 21.68
N ASN A 193 3.85 5.58 21.44
CA ASN A 193 2.99 6.62 20.86
C ASN A 193 2.51 7.60 21.94
N VAL A 194 2.66 8.91 21.72
CA VAL A 194 2.37 9.95 22.73
C VAL A 194 0.89 10.06 23.10
N TYR A 195 -0.01 9.70 22.18
CA TYR A 195 -1.47 9.75 22.40
C TYR A 195 -2.06 8.41 22.87
N ARG A 196 -1.30 7.32 22.71
CA ARG A 196 -1.65 5.95 23.07
C ARG A 196 -0.39 5.24 23.59
N PRO A 197 0.08 5.56 24.81
CA PRO A 197 1.33 5.00 25.34
C PRO A 197 1.34 3.47 25.46
N GLU A 198 0.17 2.84 25.43
CA GLU A 198 0.00 1.40 25.34
C GLU A 198 0.44 0.80 23.99
N TYR A 199 0.63 1.61 22.94
CA TYR A 199 1.24 1.20 21.68
C TYR A 199 2.75 1.46 21.73
N THR A 200 3.53 0.39 21.68
CA THR A 200 4.98 0.47 21.82
C THR A 200 5.70 -0.30 20.73
N ILE A 201 6.93 0.13 20.44
CA ILE A 201 7.91 -0.56 19.61
C ILE A 201 9.10 -0.78 20.53
N GLU A 202 9.39 -2.03 20.83
CA GLU A 202 10.48 -2.42 21.73
C GLU A 202 11.58 -3.06 20.90
N ILE A 203 12.82 -2.64 21.12
CA ILE A 203 14.02 -3.19 20.49
C ILE A 203 14.77 -3.95 21.57
N CYS A 204 14.86 -5.26 21.39
CA CYS A 204 15.58 -6.17 22.26
C CYS A 204 16.89 -6.54 21.57
N PRO A 205 18.06 -6.29 22.19
CA PRO A 205 19.32 -6.78 21.67
C PRO A 205 19.26 -8.29 21.41
N ASN A 206 19.79 -8.72 20.27
CA ASN A 206 20.03 -10.14 20.06
C ASN A 206 21.48 -10.46 20.44
N ASP A 207 21.65 -11.26 21.48
CA ASP A 207 22.96 -11.71 21.96
C ASP A 207 23.55 -12.85 21.09
N ASP A 208 22.81 -13.32 20.08
CA ASP A 208 23.30 -14.30 19.13
C ASP A 208 24.38 -13.68 18.22
N ASP A 209 25.53 -14.35 18.14
CA ASP A 209 26.65 -14.00 17.28
C ASP A 209 26.33 -14.36 15.82
N LEU A 210 25.40 -13.60 15.21
CA LEU A 210 24.95 -13.81 13.85
C LEU A 210 25.93 -13.21 12.85
N ASP A 211 26.27 -14.01 11.83
CA ASP A 211 27.09 -13.57 10.72
C ASP A 211 26.50 -12.34 10.00
N ALA A 212 27.36 -11.39 9.64
CA ALA A 212 27.00 -10.27 8.78
C ALA A 212 26.53 -10.79 7.41
N GLU A 213 25.33 -10.39 7.01
CA GLU A 213 24.77 -10.74 5.69
C GLU A 213 25.48 -9.99 4.56
N PHE A 214 25.39 -10.51 3.33
CA PHE A 214 26.16 -10.00 2.19
C PHE A 214 26.01 -8.48 1.94
N TYR A 215 24.81 -7.92 2.16
CA TYR A 215 24.54 -6.50 1.93
C TYR A 215 25.24 -5.57 2.94
N ALA A 216 25.72 -6.10 4.08
CA ALA A 216 26.54 -5.33 5.00
C ALA A 216 27.91 -4.96 4.40
N TYR A 217 28.44 -5.80 3.50
CA TYR A 217 29.73 -5.56 2.84
C TYR A 217 29.67 -4.51 1.72
N ALA A 218 28.47 -3.98 1.43
CA ALA A 218 28.32 -2.77 0.62
C ALA A 218 28.64 -1.50 1.43
N MET A 219 28.68 -1.59 2.76
CA MET A 219 29.00 -0.48 3.66
C MET A 219 30.52 -0.30 3.77
N PRO A 220 31.02 0.92 4.03
CA PRO A 220 32.42 1.12 4.36
C PRO A 220 32.85 0.48 5.68
N ASN A 221 31.94 0.40 6.66
CA ASN A 221 32.14 -0.36 7.89
C ASN A 221 31.25 -1.61 7.88
N GLU A 222 31.85 -2.78 7.76
CA GLU A 222 31.12 -4.06 7.71
C GLU A 222 30.59 -4.52 9.07
N ASN A 223 30.98 -3.87 10.18
CA ASN A 223 30.49 -4.19 11.51
C ASN A 223 28.97 -4.12 11.56
N THR A 224 28.38 -5.28 11.83
CA THR A 224 26.94 -5.50 11.80
C THR A 224 26.53 -6.22 13.06
N SER A 225 25.39 -5.83 13.62
CA SER A 225 24.69 -6.58 14.66
C SER A 225 23.22 -6.70 14.29
N TYR A 226 22.50 -7.55 15.02
CA TYR A 226 21.08 -7.74 14.82
C TYR A 226 20.37 -7.59 16.15
N ASP A 227 19.15 -7.08 16.09
CA ASP A 227 18.26 -6.98 17.24
C ASP A 227 16.88 -7.53 16.84
N GLU A 228 16.04 -7.81 17.83
CA GLU A 228 14.64 -8.15 17.62
C GLU A 228 13.77 -6.92 17.92
N LEU A 229 12.97 -6.50 16.95
CA LEU A 229 11.99 -5.42 17.13
C LEU A 229 10.59 -6.01 17.32
N ASN A 230 9.99 -5.74 18.47
CA ASN A 230 8.65 -6.16 18.84
C ASN A 230 7.66 -4.99 18.78
N ILE A 231 6.61 -5.13 17.98
CA ILE A 231 5.47 -4.21 17.98
C ILE A 231 4.46 -4.71 19.01
N LYS A 232 4.15 -3.89 20.01
CA LYS A 232 3.37 -4.32 21.18
C LYS A 232 2.13 -3.47 21.40
N TYR A 233 1.10 -4.13 21.92
CA TYR A 233 -0.02 -3.49 22.59
C TYR A 233 -0.02 -3.95 24.05
N GLN A 234 0.27 -3.02 24.96
CA GLN A 234 0.59 -3.34 26.35
C GLN A 234 1.71 -4.39 26.42
N THR A 235 1.45 -5.56 26.98
CA THR A 235 2.41 -6.66 27.10
C THR A 235 2.36 -7.63 25.92
N THR A 236 1.37 -7.52 25.04
CA THR A 236 1.15 -8.47 23.93
C THR A 236 1.99 -8.07 22.73
N ILE A 237 2.87 -8.96 22.29
CA ILE A 237 3.59 -8.84 21.02
C ILE A 237 2.59 -9.14 19.89
N LEU A 238 2.39 -8.15 19.02
CA LEU A 238 1.46 -8.22 17.89
C LEU A 238 2.15 -8.60 16.58
N ASP A 239 3.42 -8.23 16.44
CA ASP A 239 4.26 -8.50 15.28
C ASP A 239 5.73 -8.31 15.66
N SER A 240 6.64 -9.01 14.98
CA SER A 240 8.07 -9.00 15.31
C SER A 240 8.94 -9.04 14.05
N TYR A 241 10.08 -8.35 14.10
CA TYR A 241 11.03 -8.26 13.00
C TYR A 241 12.46 -8.32 13.52
N GLN A 242 13.27 -9.19 12.92
CA GLN A 242 14.71 -9.03 12.99
C GLN A 242 15.10 -7.72 12.29
N ILE A 243 15.76 -6.84 13.02
CA ILE A 243 16.38 -5.62 12.51
C ILE A 243 17.89 -5.81 12.45
N VAL A 244 18.52 -5.09 11.53
CA VAL A 244 19.97 -5.09 11.32
C VAL A 244 20.50 -3.70 11.61
N VAL A 245 21.62 -3.64 12.31
CA VAL A 245 22.40 -2.44 12.59
C VAL A 245 23.60 -2.45 11.66
N LEU A 246 23.63 -1.51 10.71
CA LEU A 246 24.59 -1.44 9.61
C LEU A 246 25.59 -0.30 9.79
N ASP A 247 26.72 -0.42 9.09
CA ASP A 247 27.76 0.61 8.98
C ASP A 247 28.27 1.08 10.35
N GLY A 248 28.46 0.12 11.27
CA GLY A 248 28.93 0.38 12.63
C GLY A 248 27.96 1.15 13.53
N GLY A 249 26.65 1.04 13.30
CA GLY A 249 25.63 1.71 14.12
C GLY A 249 24.93 2.90 13.47
N ARG A 250 25.30 3.24 12.23
CA ARG A 250 24.76 4.41 11.52
C ARG A 250 23.34 4.22 11.01
N LEU A 251 22.90 2.99 10.79
CA LEU A 251 21.58 2.70 10.27
C LEU A 251 21.02 1.42 10.90
N GLN A 252 19.88 1.55 11.57
CA GLN A 252 19.12 0.42 12.10
C GLN A 252 17.80 0.30 11.33
N ILE A 253 17.55 -0.84 10.68
CA ILE A 253 16.38 -1.07 9.82
C ILE A 253 15.94 -2.54 9.88
N PRO A 254 14.67 -2.88 9.57
CA PRO A 254 14.27 -4.27 9.45
C PRO A 254 15.02 -4.97 8.33
N THR A 255 15.44 -6.22 8.54
CA THR A 255 16.16 -7.01 7.53
C THR A 255 15.35 -7.14 6.23
N PRO A 256 16.00 -7.03 5.04
CA PRO A 256 15.30 -7.19 3.78
C PRO A 256 14.87 -8.64 3.52
N THR A 257 13.85 -8.82 2.68
CA THR A 257 13.31 -10.13 2.29
C THR A 257 14.22 -10.83 1.28
N TRP A 258 14.31 -12.16 1.34
CA TRP A 258 14.97 -12.94 0.30
C TRP A 258 14.11 -13.07 -0.97
N GLY A 259 14.74 -12.89 -2.12
CA GLY A 259 14.21 -13.23 -3.44
C GLY A 259 15.16 -14.19 -4.17
N PHE A 260 14.60 -14.98 -5.10
CA PHE A 260 15.30 -16.03 -5.82
C PHE A 260 14.92 -15.97 -7.29
N ILE A 261 15.92 -16.08 -8.19
CA ILE A 261 15.75 -15.94 -9.64
C ILE A 261 16.77 -16.81 -10.39
N GLY A 262 16.62 -16.90 -11.71
CA GLY A 262 17.41 -17.76 -12.56
C GLY A 262 17.02 -19.21 -12.35
N HIS A 263 15.73 -19.49 -12.35
CA HIS A 263 15.21 -20.81 -12.07
C HIS A 263 15.57 -21.81 -13.19
N TYR A 264 15.94 -23.02 -12.79
CA TYR A 264 16.26 -24.12 -13.70
C TYR A 264 15.79 -25.46 -13.16
N GLY A 265 15.84 -26.51 -14.00
CA GLY A 265 15.39 -27.84 -13.61
C GLY A 265 13.92 -27.88 -13.19
N TYR A 266 13.03 -27.33 -14.03
CA TYR A 266 11.59 -27.20 -13.76
C TYR A 266 11.24 -26.39 -12.49
N GLY A 267 12.09 -25.42 -12.12
CA GLY A 267 11.84 -24.53 -10.99
C GLY A 267 12.27 -25.07 -9.62
N LEU A 268 12.89 -26.25 -9.57
CA LEU A 268 13.38 -26.85 -8.32
C LEU A 268 14.64 -26.18 -7.79
N HIS A 269 15.37 -25.47 -8.65
CA HIS A 269 16.61 -24.79 -8.31
C HIS A 269 16.59 -23.34 -8.80
N HIS A 270 17.38 -22.49 -8.16
CA HIS A 270 17.60 -21.10 -8.55
C HIS A 270 19.10 -20.85 -8.67
N LYS A 271 19.49 -19.99 -9.60
CA LYS A 271 20.89 -19.63 -9.83
C LYS A 271 21.34 -18.50 -8.92
N TYR A 272 20.47 -17.53 -8.65
CA TYR A 272 20.83 -16.33 -7.92
C TYR A 272 19.85 -16.06 -6.77
N SER A 273 20.39 -15.51 -5.68
CA SER A 273 19.63 -15.02 -4.53
C SER A 273 19.90 -13.53 -4.35
N TYR A 274 18.88 -12.77 -3.97
CA TYR A 274 18.98 -11.34 -3.74
C TYR A 274 18.09 -10.89 -2.59
N LYS A 275 18.20 -9.62 -2.17
CA LYS A 275 17.43 -9.03 -1.09
C LYS A 275 16.56 -7.88 -1.58
N TYR A 276 15.34 -7.76 -1.07
CA TYR A 276 14.42 -6.70 -1.48
C TYR A 276 13.47 -6.20 -0.38
N TYR A 277 12.88 -5.03 -0.63
CA TYR A 277 11.69 -4.52 0.02
C TYR A 277 10.57 -4.26 -1.00
N ILE A 278 9.33 -4.38 -0.54
CA ILE A 278 8.14 -3.94 -1.30
C ILE A 278 7.60 -2.68 -0.64
N CYS A 279 7.47 -1.61 -1.42
CA CYS A 279 6.90 -0.33 -0.97
C CYS A 279 5.48 -0.54 -0.42
N GLY A 280 5.16 0.13 0.68
CA GLY A 280 3.85 0.02 1.35
C GLY A 280 3.65 -1.24 2.21
N SER A 281 4.54 -2.24 2.14
CA SER A 281 4.50 -3.41 3.04
C SER A 281 4.72 -3.00 4.51
N LYS A 282 4.31 -3.86 5.45
CA LYS A 282 4.51 -3.65 6.90
C LYS A 282 5.99 -3.41 7.24
N ARG A 283 6.87 -4.26 6.70
CA ARG A 283 8.33 -4.14 6.80
C ARG A 283 8.85 -2.81 6.24
N TYR A 284 8.34 -2.38 5.08
CA TYR A 284 8.76 -1.10 4.50
C TYR A 284 8.28 0.11 5.30
N LYS A 285 7.06 0.07 5.86
CA LYS A 285 6.58 1.12 6.79
C LYS A 285 7.49 1.23 8.02
N LEU A 286 7.94 0.11 8.54
CA LEU A 286 8.89 0.08 9.67
C LEU A 286 10.28 0.62 9.26
N LEU A 287 10.78 0.26 8.07
CA LEU A 287 12.00 0.86 7.51
C LEU A 287 11.90 2.38 7.44
N GLN A 288 10.79 2.91 6.90
CA GLN A 288 10.56 4.36 6.82
C GLN A 288 10.49 5.03 8.20
N PHE A 289 9.97 4.32 9.20
CA PHE A 289 9.90 4.82 10.57
C PHE A 289 11.30 4.93 11.20
N LEU A 290 12.14 3.90 11.08
CA LEU A 290 13.49 3.89 11.66
C LEU A 290 14.49 4.76 10.89
N TYR A 291 14.35 4.84 9.56
CA TYR A 291 15.20 5.66 8.71
C TYR A 291 14.87 7.15 8.81
N ASP A 292 15.81 7.99 9.26
CA ASP A 292 15.66 9.45 9.23
C ASP A 292 16.39 10.08 8.04
N PRO A 293 15.67 10.63 7.04
CA PRO A 293 16.30 11.30 5.90
C PRO A 293 17.01 12.60 6.28
N GLN A 294 16.78 13.19 7.46
CA GLN A 294 17.51 14.38 7.92
C GLN A 294 18.86 14.02 8.56
N ASN A 295 19.02 12.77 9.01
CA ASN A 295 20.28 12.26 9.54
C ASN A 295 21.26 11.91 8.41
N GLY A 296 22.45 12.53 8.40
CA GLY A 296 23.48 12.32 7.38
C GLY A 296 24.05 10.91 7.35
N ASP A 297 24.22 10.29 8.53
CA ASP A 297 24.75 8.93 8.66
C ASP A 297 23.76 7.91 8.11
N HIS A 298 22.47 8.07 8.43
CA HIS A 298 21.41 7.23 7.89
C HIS A 298 21.37 7.32 6.36
N ARG A 299 21.40 8.55 5.80
CA ARG A 299 21.41 8.74 4.34
C ARG A 299 22.58 8.04 3.67
N TYR A 300 23.76 8.14 4.26
CA TYR A 300 24.99 7.57 3.73
C TYR A 300 24.92 6.03 3.69
N ALA A 301 24.63 5.40 4.82
CA ALA A 301 24.48 3.94 4.88
C ALA A 301 23.31 3.43 4.01
N PHE A 302 22.20 4.16 3.99
CA PHE A 302 21.03 3.78 3.18
C PHE A 302 21.30 3.85 1.68
N MET A 303 22.08 4.84 1.21
CA MET A 303 22.52 4.94 -0.18
C MET A 303 23.28 3.67 -0.62
N HIS A 304 24.24 3.21 0.19
CA HIS A 304 24.99 1.99 -0.08
C HIS A 304 24.10 0.73 -0.04
N LEU A 305 23.13 0.67 0.88
CA LEU A 305 22.15 -0.42 0.91
C LEU A 305 21.35 -0.47 -0.39
N GLN A 306 20.88 0.68 -0.88
CA GLN A 306 20.07 0.78 -2.09
C GLN A 306 20.83 0.41 -3.36
N GLU A 307 22.17 0.39 -3.36
CA GLU A 307 22.94 -0.11 -4.49
C GLU A 307 22.75 -1.62 -4.69
N VAL A 308 22.57 -2.38 -3.61
CA VAL A 308 22.60 -3.85 -3.63
C VAL A 308 21.32 -4.53 -3.14
N VAL A 309 20.40 -3.78 -2.53
CA VAL A 309 19.05 -4.22 -2.15
C VAL A 309 18.02 -3.59 -3.07
N VAL A 310 17.07 -4.40 -3.52
CA VAL A 310 16.07 -4.02 -4.53
C VAL A 310 14.82 -3.44 -3.86
N PHE A 311 14.25 -2.38 -4.44
CA PHE A 311 13.01 -1.78 -3.94
C PHE A 311 11.93 -1.82 -5.03
N TYR A 312 10.93 -2.67 -4.82
CA TYR A 312 9.76 -2.79 -5.69
C TYR A 312 8.64 -1.85 -5.23
N TYR A 313 7.88 -1.28 -6.16
CA TYR A 313 6.71 -0.44 -5.90
C TYR A 313 5.51 -1.28 -5.40
N SER A 314 5.38 -2.51 -5.88
CA SER A 314 4.34 -3.45 -5.47
C SER A 314 4.84 -4.90 -5.59
N ASP A 315 4.09 -5.84 -5.03
CA ASP A 315 4.38 -7.26 -5.22
C ASP A 315 4.09 -7.72 -6.65
N GLU A 316 3.10 -7.11 -7.31
CA GLU A 316 2.80 -7.33 -8.73
C GLU A 316 3.99 -6.93 -9.62
N GLU A 317 4.56 -5.74 -9.39
CA GLU A 317 5.76 -5.30 -10.12
C GLU A 317 6.91 -6.29 -9.93
N ARG A 318 7.10 -6.77 -8.70
CA ARG A 318 8.14 -7.77 -8.40
C ARG A 318 7.92 -9.04 -9.21
N LEU A 319 6.70 -9.59 -9.21
CA LEU A 319 6.38 -10.83 -9.92
C LEU A 319 6.56 -10.67 -11.44
N ASP A 320 6.09 -9.57 -12.01
CA ASP A 320 6.22 -9.27 -13.43
C ASP A 320 7.69 -9.09 -13.83
N PHE A 321 8.45 -8.37 -13.01
CA PHE A 321 9.88 -8.16 -13.24
C PHE A 321 10.70 -9.45 -13.08
N GLU A 322 10.41 -10.27 -12.07
CA GLU A 322 11.04 -11.59 -11.92
C GLU A 322 10.74 -12.48 -13.14
N ALA A 323 9.50 -12.50 -13.62
CA ALA A 323 9.13 -13.22 -14.84
C ALA A 323 9.84 -12.68 -16.09
N TYR A 324 10.08 -11.37 -16.17
CA TYR A 324 10.90 -10.76 -17.22
C TYR A 324 12.35 -11.26 -17.14
N ILE A 325 12.96 -11.26 -15.95
CA ILE A 325 14.33 -11.74 -15.73
C ILE A 325 14.47 -13.22 -16.08
N GLU A 326 13.49 -14.06 -15.75
CA GLU A 326 13.49 -15.48 -16.13
C GLU A 326 13.54 -15.70 -17.65
N ARG A 327 12.93 -14.79 -18.43
CA ARG A 327 13.00 -14.82 -19.91
C ARG A 327 14.30 -14.25 -20.46
N HIS A 328 15.04 -13.50 -19.64
CA HIS A 328 16.25 -12.75 -20.04
C HIS A 328 17.46 -13.09 -19.14
N GLN A 329 17.61 -14.35 -18.69
CA GLN A 329 18.71 -14.75 -17.80
C GLN A 329 20.11 -14.46 -18.36
N ASN A 330 20.28 -14.44 -19.69
CA ASN A 330 21.55 -14.08 -20.34
C ASN A 330 21.90 -12.60 -20.11
N LEU A 331 20.92 -11.70 -20.17
CA LEU A 331 21.11 -10.27 -19.89
C LEU A 331 21.54 -10.07 -18.43
N LEU A 332 20.90 -10.76 -17.49
CA LEU A 332 21.30 -10.72 -16.08
C LEU A 332 22.74 -11.23 -15.91
N SER A 333 23.07 -12.38 -16.50
CA SER A 333 24.40 -12.98 -16.39
C SER A 333 25.50 -12.08 -16.96
N SER A 334 25.27 -11.43 -18.11
CA SER A 334 26.24 -10.49 -18.68
C SER A 334 26.40 -9.24 -17.82
N THR A 335 25.30 -8.69 -17.31
CA THR A 335 25.32 -7.50 -16.43
C THR A 335 26.09 -7.79 -15.14
N ILE A 336 25.90 -8.97 -14.54
CA ILE A 336 26.66 -9.40 -13.35
C ILE A 336 28.16 -9.47 -13.65
N ALA A 337 28.53 -10.02 -14.81
CA ALA A 337 29.94 -10.19 -15.20
C ALA A 337 30.67 -8.85 -15.42
N GLU A 338 29.95 -7.78 -15.78
CA GLU A 338 30.51 -6.43 -15.96
C GLU A 338 30.76 -5.69 -14.63
N ILE A 339 30.21 -6.16 -13.51
CA ILE A 339 30.35 -5.51 -12.21
C ILE A 339 31.62 -6.00 -11.51
N SER A 340 32.60 -5.11 -11.35
CA SER A 340 33.85 -5.34 -10.61
C SER A 340 33.95 -4.58 -9.28
N GLN A 341 32.98 -3.71 -8.97
CA GLN A 341 33.02 -2.85 -7.77
C GLN A 341 33.23 -3.63 -6.47
N PHE A 342 32.72 -4.86 -6.38
CA PHE A 342 32.72 -5.67 -5.16
C PHE A 342 33.89 -6.68 -5.08
N ASP A 343 34.81 -6.67 -6.05
CA ASP A 343 35.88 -7.67 -6.15
C ASP A 343 36.89 -7.58 -5.00
N TYR A 344 36.97 -6.43 -4.33
CA TYR A 344 37.86 -6.19 -3.19
C TYR A 344 37.41 -6.89 -1.90
N ILE A 345 36.16 -7.35 -1.83
CA ILE A 345 35.58 -7.90 -0.60
C ILE A 345 36.24 -9.23 -0.24
N THR A 346 36.49 -9.44 1.04
CA THR A 346 37.06 -10.67 1.60
C THR A 346 36.37 -10.99 2.91
N THR A 347 35.98 -12.24 3.11
CA THR A 347 35.38 -12.74 4.35
C THR A 347 36.28 -13.80 5.00
N ASP A 348 35.81 -14.43 6.07
CA ASP A 348 36.53 -15.48 6.82
C ASP A 348 36.86 -16.73 5.99
N THR A 349 36.05 -17.04 4.97
CA THR A 349 36.24 -18.21 4.10
C THR A 349 36.13 -17.81 2.62
N GLU A 350 36.93 -18.47 1.78
CA GLU A 350 36.91 -18.25 0.33
C GLU A 350 35.52 -18.53 -0.27
N GLN A 351 34.85 -19.59 0.20
CA GLN A 351 33.49 -19.91 -0.23
C GLN A 351 32.49 -18.79 0.09
N LYS A 352 32.51 -18.24 1.31
CA LYS A 352 31.63 -17.13 1.69
C LYS A 352 31.97 -15.86 0.93
N THR A 353 33.26 -15.62 0.66
CA THR A 353 33.74 -14.49 -0.14
C THR A 353 33.13 -14.52 -1.54
N GLU A 354 33.22 -15.65 -2.24
CA GLU A 354 32.67 -15.78 -3.59
C GLU A 354 31.14 -15.65 -3.61
N ILE A 355 30.44 -16.25 -2.64
CA ILE A 355 28.99 -16.12 -2.52
C ILE A 355 28.57 -14.67 -2.28
N TYR A 356 29.29 -13.94 -1.42
CA TYR A 356 28.91 -12.56 -1.07
C TYR A 356 29.20 -11.60 -2.22
N LYS A 357 30.35 -11.77 -2.92
CA LYS A 357 30.63 -11.04 -4.16
C LYS A 357 29.54 -11.29 -5.20
N GLU A 358 29.14 -12.54 -5.42
CA GLU A 358 28.07 -12.86 -6.35
C GLU A 358 26.77 -12.15 -5.96
N ARG A 359 26.31 -12.27 -4.72
CA ARG A 359 25.05 -11.67 -4.26
C ARG A 359 25.03 -10.14 -4.33
N LEU A 360 26.14 -9.48 -4.03
CA LEU A 360 26.29 -8.03 -4.18
C LEU A 360 26.19 -7.60 -5.64
N LYS A 361 26.89 -8.32 -6.55
CA LYS A 361 26.81 -8.08 -7.99
C LYS A 361 25.41 -8.34 -8.53
N VAL A 362 24.74 -9.41 -8.09
CA VAL A 362 23.36 -9.74 -8.44
C VAL A 362 22.42 -8.60 -8.04
N GLY A 363 22.46 -8.16 -6.79
CA GLY A 363 21.61 -7.06 -6.31
C GLY A 363 21.78 -5.78 -7.12
N LYS A 364 23.04 -5.41 -7.41
CA LYS A 364 23.36 -4.25 -8.24
C LYS A 364 22.90 -4.40 -9.69
N ALA A 365 23.11 -5.57 -10.31
CA ALA A 365 22.65 -5.85 -11.67
C ALA A 365 21.13 -5.79 -11.78
N ILE A 366 20.41 -6.36 -10.80
CA ILE A 366 18.94 -6.29 -10.74
C ILE A 366 18.48 -4.83 -10.67
N ASN A 367 19.10 -4.01 -9.81
CA ASN A 367 18.76 -2.59 -9.68
C ASN A 367 18.96 -1.81 -11.00
N GLN A 368 20.02 -2.12 -11.77
CA GLN A 368 20.25 -1.54 -13.10
C GLN A 368 19.16 -1.95 -14.09
N ILE A 369 18.89 -3.25 -14.22
CA ILE A 369 17.90 -3.79 -15.17
C ILE A 369 16.48 -3.33 -14.81
N LEU A 370 16.13 -3.30 -13.52
CA LEU A 370 14.82 -2.84 -13.04
C LEU A 370 14.58 -1.37 -13.40
N LYS A 371 15.60 -0.52 -13.31
CA LYS A 371 15.51 0.89 -13.71
C LYS A 371 15.22 1.02 -15.21
N GLU A 372 15.88 0.23 -16.05
CA GLU A 372 15.65 0.22 -17.49
C GLU A 372 14.26 -0.34 -17.85
N TRP A 373 13.87 -1.43 -17.20
CA TRP A 373 12.56 -2.06 -17.36
C TRP A 373 11.41 -1.10 -17.00
N ARG A 374 11.53 -0.37 -15.89
CA ARG A 374 10.56 0.66 -15.49
C ARG A 374 10.41 1.77 -16.54
N ASN A 375 11.51 2.23 -17.14
CA ASN A 375 11.47 3.29 -18.15
C ASN A 375 10.74 2.84 -19.43
N THR A 376 10.86 1.57 -19.79
CA THR A 376 10.18 1.02 -20.98
C THR A 376 8.69 0.73 -20.74
N HIS A 377 8.29 0.40 -19.49
CA HIS A 377 6.90 0.06 -19.14
C HIS A 377 6.08 1.25 -18.60
N SER A 378 6.70 2.36 -18.20
CA SER A 378 6.00 3.59 -17.78
C SER A 378 5.57 4.50 -18.95
N SER A 379 5.91 4.11 -20.19
CA SER A 379 5.64 4.89 -21.42
C SER A 379 4.41 4.38 -22.21
N THR A 380 3.59 3.56 -21.57
CA THR A 380 2.31 3.00 -22.04
C THR A 380 1.28 3.18 -20.95
#